data_AF-A0A0R3MN74-F1
#
_entry.id   AF-A0A0R3MN74-F1
#
_cell.length_a   1.000
_cell.length_b   1.000
_cell.length_c   1.000
_cell.angle_alpha   90.00
_cell.angle_beta   90.00
_cell.angle_gamma   90.00
#
_symmetry.space_group_name_H-M   'P 1'
#
loop_
_entity.id
_entity.type
_entity.pdbx_description
1 polymer ?
#
loop_
_entity_poly.entity_id
_entity_poly.type
_entity_poly.pdbx_seq_one_letter_code
_entity_poly.pdbx_strand_id
1 'polypeptide(L)'
;MTTFLKSGAAAVAAMMLAATSAQADKLLDGVNNLAHEHMICAAYTAIVTACLIQKEPNDPAVAQYQTYTGNLLTRGLQTGKVAGVSQKAAEARISIAREEMMEEIEKTCSNISILLHKHANSCKALLANGPERLQALITEAEKDAAAAKQKPSQGKRKPLE
;
A
#
# COMPACT_ATOMS: atom_id res chain seq x y z
N MET A 1 -8.04 -9.16 -13.34
CA MET A 1 -7.61 -8.39 -12.14
C MET A 1 -8.70 -7.51 -11.51
N THR A 2 -9.81 -7.21 -12.20
CA THR A 2 -10.93 -6.40 -11.66
C THR A 2 -11.77 -7.09 -10.57
N THR A 3 -11.73 -8.43 -10.49
CA THR A 3 -12.56 -9.20 -9.54
C THR A 3 -12.10 -9.08 -8.09
N PHE A 4 -10.78 -9.08 -7.83
CA PHE A 4 -10.22 -8.96 -6.47
C PHE A 4 -10.56 -7.62 -5.81
N LEU A 5 -10.60 -6.55 -6.61
CA LEU A 5 -10.84 -5.19 -6.13
C LEU A 5 -12.29 -4.91 -5.74
N LYS A 6 -13.25 -5.44 -6.51
CA LYS A 6 -14.67 -5.33 -6.15
C LYS A 6 -14.93 -6.02 -4.81
N SER A 7 -14.33 -7.19 -4.60
CA SER A 7 -14.46 -7.93 -3.33
C SER A 7 -13.77 -7.21 -2.17
N GLY A 8 -12.56 -6.67 -2.37
CA GLY A 8 -11.81 -5.98 -1.30
C GLY A 8 -12.48 -4.69 -0.83
N ALA A 9 -12.90 -3.81 -1.75
CA ALA A 9 -13.55 -2.55 -1.38
C ALA A 9 -14.93 -2.78 -0.72
N ALA A 10 -15.70 -3.76 -1.20
CA ALA A 10 -16.96 -4.14 -0.58
C ALA A 10 -16.76 -4.74 0.83
N ALA A 11 -15.71 -5.54 1.03
CA ALA A 11 -15.37 -6.10 2.34
C ALA A 11 -15.00 -5.00 3.36
N VAL A 12 -14.17 -4.03 2.95
CA VAL A 12 -13.81 -2.89 3.83
C VAL A 12 -15.03 -2.05 4.18
N ALA A 13 -15.89 -1.74 3.20
CA ALA A 13 -17.13 -0.99 3.44
C ALA A 13 -18.13 -1.75 4.35
N ALA A 14 -18.24 -3.07 4.19
CA ALA A 14 -19.08 -3.90 5.05
C ALA A 14 -18.57 -3.95 6.50
N MET A 15 -17.23 -3.97 6.70
CA MET A 15 -16.65 -3.91 8.05
C MET A 15 -16.89 -2.57 8.73
N MET A 16 -16.75 -1.47 8.01
CA MET A 16 -17.00 -0.11 8.54
C MET A 16 -18.38 0.01 9.20
N LEU A 17 -19.39 -0.70 8.69
CA LEU A 17 -20.76 -0.69 9.22
C LEU A 17 -20.91 -1.47 10.54
N ALA A 18 -20.01 -2.42 10.82
CA ALA A 18 -20.11 -3.35 11.95
C ALA A 18 -18.97 -3.20 12.98
N ALA A 19 -17.96 -2.41 12.68
CA ALA A 19 -16.78 -2.17 13.48
C ALA A 19 -16.98 -1.00 14.45
N THR A 20 -16.27 -1.03 15.57
CA THR A 20 -16.07 0.18 16.38
C THR A 20 -15.20 1.18 15.61
N SER A 21 -15.28 2.47 15.93
CA SER A 21 -14.43 3.49 15.30
C SER A 21 -12.95 3.14 15.37
N ALA A 22 -12.47 2.66 16.54
CA ALA A 22 -11.08 2.26 16.72
C ALA A 22 -10.62 1.10 15.81
N GLN A 23 -11.51 0.17 15.49
CA GLN A 23 -11.20 -0.96 14.58
C GLN A 23 -11.18 -0.52 13.13
N ALA A 24 -12.12 0.36 12.75
CA ALA A 24 -12.14 0.96 11.44
C ALA A 24 -10.85 1.78 11.21
N ASP A 25 -10.44 2.59 12.19
CA ASP A 25 -9.22 3.40 12.12
C ASP A 25 -7.97 2.52 11.95
N LYS A 26 -7.83 1.44 12.75
CA LYS A 26 -6.71 0.49 12.62
C LYS A 26 -6.63 -0.14 11.22
N LEU A 27 -7.78 -0.54 10.65
CA LEU A 27 -7.83 -1.07 9.29
C LEU A 27 -7.42 0.00 8.27
N LEU A 28 -7.96 1.21 8.38
CA LEU A 28 -7.63 2.32 7.49
C LEU A 28 -6.15 2.68 7.52
N ASP A 29 -5.54 2.71 8.71
CA ASP A 29 -4.12 2.96 8.88
C ASP A 29 -3.28 1.87 8.21
N GLY A 30 -3.64 0.60 8.41
CA GLY A 30 -2.98 -0.52 7.74
C GLY A 30 -3.08 -0.42 6.20
N VAL A 31 -4.26 -0.10 5.69
CA VAL A 31 -4.49 0.07 4.24
C VAL A 31 -3.74 1.30 3.70
N ASN A 32 -3.70 2.41 4.44
CA ASN A 32 -2.97 3.62 4.09
C ASN A 32 -1.46 3.37 4.02
N ASN A 33 -0.91 2.62 4.99
CA ASN A 33 0.49 2.24 4.99
C ASN A 33 0.83 1.34 3.80
N LEU A 34 -0.02 0.34 3.53
CA LEU A 34 0.15 -0.52 2.36
C LEU A 34 0.08 0.28 1.05
N ALA A 35 -0.81 1.27 0.96
CA ALA A 35 -0.89 2.18 -0.19
C ALA A 35 0.39 2.99 -0.36
N HIS A 36 0.93 3.52 0.73
CA HIS A 36 2.17 4.28 0.74
C HIS A 36 3.36 3.43 0.26
N GLU A 37 3.50 2.20 0.74
CA GLU A 37 4.55 1.28 0.27
C GLU A 37 4.45 0.99 -1.23
N HIS A 38 3.25 0.81 -1.77
CA HIS A 38 3.05 0.61 -3.20
C HIS A 38 3.48 1.84 -4.02
N MET A 39 3.18 3.05 -3.53
CA MET A 39 3.58 4.30 -4.18
C MET A 39 5.10 4.50 -4.16
N ILE A 40 5.77 4.20 -3.03
CA ILE A 40 7.23 4.19 -2.94
C ILE A 40 7.82 3.22 -3.97
N CYS A 41 7.29 2.00 -4.03
CA CYS A 41 7.80 1.00 -4.96
C CYS A 41 7.52 1.36 -6.43
N ALA A 42 6.39 2.02 -6.73
CA ALA A 42 6.12 2.54 -8.06
C ALA A 42 7.12 3.64 -8.47
N ALA A 43 7.48 4.55 -7.54
CA ALA A 43 8.50 5.56 -7.78
C ALA A 43 9.87 4.92 -8.05
N TYR A 44 10.26 3.96 -7.22
CA TYR A 44 11.49 3.18 -7.40
C TYR A 44 11.55 2.50 -8.78
N THR A 45 10.52 1.74 -9.17
CA THR A 45 10.52 1.04 -10.46
C THR A 45 10.47 2.00 -11.64
N ALA A 46 9.89 3.19 -11.48
CA ALA A 46 9.91 4.23 -12.50
C ALA A 46 11.33 4.80 -12.71
N ILE A 47 12.08 5.03 -11.63
CA ILE A 47 13.49 5.46 -11.71
C ILE A 47 14.35 4.37 -12.36
N VAL A 48 14.19 3.11 -11.95
CA VAL A 48 14.90 1.98 -12.58
C VAL A 48 14.60 1.90 -14.08
N THR A 49 13.32 2.04 -14.47
CA THR A 49 12.91 2.09 -15.87
C THR A 49 13.62 3.20 -16.64
N ALA A 50 13.64 4.43 -16.08
CA ALA A 50 14.29 5.57 -16.71
C ALA A 50 15.81 5.33 -16.90
N CYS A 51 16.48 4.76 -15.89
CA CYS A 51 17.89 4.42 -15.98
C CYS A 51 18.19 3.30 -16.99
N LEU A 52 17.32 2.29 -17.08
CA LEU A 52 17.43 1.24 -18.09
C LEU A 52 17.28 1.82 -19.50
N ILE A 53 16.27 2.67 -19.72
CA ILE A 53 16.07 3.34 -21.01
C ILE A 53 17.28 4.19 -21.39
N GLN A 54 17.87 4.93 -20.45
CA GLN A 54 19.06 5.73 -20.70
C GLN A 54 20.27 4.88 -21.11
N LYS A 55 20.40 3.67 -20.53
CA LYS A 55 21.53 2.78 -20.78
C LYS A 55 21.36 1.96 -22.07
N GLU A 56 20.22 1.30 -22.22
CA GLU A 56 19.88 0.43 -23.34
C GLU A 56 18.36 0.46 -23.56
N PRO A 57 17.84 1.31 -24.46
CA PRO A 57 16.41 1.48 -24.68
C PRO A 57 15.66 0.21 -25.06
N ASN A 58 16.35 -0.76 -25.68
CA ASN A 58 15.76 -2.01 -26.16
C ASN A 58 15.92 -3.18 -25.17
N ASP A 59 16.43 -2.91 -23.96
CA ASP A 59 16.56 -3.95 -22.94
C ASP A 59 15.16 -4.50 -22.59
N PRO A 60 14.93 -5.82 -22.67
CA PRO A 60 13.62 -6.42 -22.35
C PRO A 60 13.16 -6.12 -20.91
N ALA A 61 14.08 -5.81 -20.00
CA ALA A 61 13.75 -5.39 -18.65
C ALA A 61 12.98 -4.06 -18.60
N VAL A 62 13.11 -3.18 -19.61
CA VAL A 62 12.35 -1.91 -19.67
C VAL A 62 10.85 -2.18 -19.63
N ALA A 63 10.34 -3.03 -20.52
CA ALA A 63 8.91 -3.36 -20.58
C ALA A 63 8.42 -4.04 -19.29
N GLN A 64 9.26 -4.88 -18.68
CA GLN A 64 8.98 -5.54 -17.42
C GLN A 64 8.84 -4.52 -16.27
N TYR A 65 9.78 -3.59 -16.13
CA TYR A 65 9.73 -2.57 -15.08
C TYR A 65 8.63 -1.52 -15.31
N GLN A 66 8.27 -1.22 -16.56
CA GLN A 66 7.08 -0.42 -16.88
C GLN A 66 5.80 -1.10 -16.37
N THR A 67 5.68 -2.41 -16.61
CA THR A 67 4.54 -3.20 -16.11
C THR A 67 4.50 -3.21 -14.58
N TYR A 68 5.65 -3.35 -13.92
CA TYR A 68 5.74 -3.30 -12.45
C TYR A 68 5.32 -1.94 -11.90
N THR A 69 5.80 -0.86 -12.52
CA THR A 69 5.41 0.50 -12.18
C THR A 69 3.91 0.69 -12.28
N GLY A 70 3.29 0.29 -13.39
CA GLY A 70 1.84 0.39 -13.59
C GLY A 70 1.04 -0.40 -12.57
N ASN A 71 1.46 -1.63 -12.26
CA ASN A 71 0.80 -2.48 -11.27
C ASN A 71 0.88 -1.91 -9.86
N LEU A 72 2.07 -1.48 -9.43
CA LEU A 72 2.31 -0.90 -8.10
C LEU A 72 1.55 0.42 -7.94
N LEU A 73 1.62 1.29 -8.95
CA LEU A 73 0.89 2.57 -8.96
C LEU A 73 -0.62 2.35 -8.87
N THR A 74 -1.16 1.46 -9.71
CA THR A 74 -2.60 1.15 -9.71
C THR A 74 -3.06 0.64 -8.35
N ARG A 75 -2.31 -0.31 -7.76
CA ARG A 75 -2.61 -0.85 -6.43
C ARG A 75 -2.54 0.24 -5.37
N GLY A 76 -1.49 1.05 -5.35
CA GLY A 76 -1.30 2.12 -4.38
C GLY A 76 -2.42 3.18 -4.44
N LEU A 77 -2.83 3.60 -5.63
CA LEU A 77 -3.94 4.54 -5.81
C LEU A 77 -5.27 3.93 -5.33
N GLN A 78 -5.51 2.66 -5.62
CA GLN A 78 -6.73 1.98 -5.25
C GLN A 78 -6.84 1.75 -3.74
N THR A 79 -5.80 1.23 -3.10
CA THR A 79 -5.76 1.06 -1.64
C THR A 79 -5.77 2.40 -0.93
N GLY A 80 -5.05 3.40 -1.46
CA GLY A 80 -5.07 4.76 -0.92
C GLY A 80 -6.47 5.35 -0.93
N LYS A 81 -7.23 5.18 -2.02
CA LYS A 81 -8.62 5.63 -2.11
C LYS A 81 -9.51 4.97 -1.04
N VAL A 82 -9.33 3.68 -0.79
CA VAL A 82 -10.06 2.96 0.28
C VAL A 82 -9.72 3.55 1.65
N ALA A 83 -8.48 3.99 1.86
CA ALA A 83 -8.04 4.66 3.07
C ALA A 83 -8.34 6.17 3.13
N GLY A 84 -9.17 6.71 2.22
CA GLY A 84 -9.50 8.13 2.19
C GLY A 84 -8.36 9.05 1.72
N VAL A 85 -7.29 8.50 1.15
CA VAL A 85 -6.21 9.29 0.55
C VAL A 85 -6.73 9.94 -0.73
N SER A 86 -6.71 11.28 -0.76
CA SER A 86 -7.08 12.02 -1.98
C SER A 86 -6.07 11.75 -3.11
N GLN A 87 -6.54 11.87 -4.36
CA GLN A 87 -5.66 11.74 -5.52
C GLN A 87 -4.47 12.70 -5.45
N LYS A 88 -4.70 13.96 -5.07
CA LYS A 88 -3.66 14.97 -4.89
C LYS A 88 -2.61 14.54 -3.85
N ALA A 89 -3.04 13.97 -2.73
CA ALA A 89 -2.12 13.46 -1.71
C ALA A 89 -1.32 12.25 -2.20
N ALA A 90 -1.95 11.35 -2.98
CA ALA A 90 -1.25 10.22 -3.58
C ALA A 90 -0.19 10.67 -4.61
N GLU A 91 -0.54 11.62 -5.48
CA GLU A 91 0.39 12.22 -6.44
C GLU A 91 1.57 12.90 -5.73
N ALA A 92 1.31 13.65 -4.66
CA ALA A 92 2.35 14.27 -3.84
C ALA A 92 3.28 13.23 -3.21
N ARG A 93 2.73 12.14 -2.64
CA ARG A 93 3.53 11.04 -2.05
C ARG A 93 4.47 10.41 -3.08
N ILE A 94 4.00 10.18 -4.30
CA ILE A 94 4.83 9.62 -5.38
C ILE A 94 5.91 10.62 -5.81
N SER A 95 5.56 11.90 -5.95
CA SER A 95 6.54 12.94 -6.33
C SER A 95 7.65 13.06 -5.29
N ILE A 96 7.28 13.13 -4.01
CA ILE A 96 8.23 13.22 -2.89
C ILE A 96 9.13 11.98 -2.88
N ALA A 97 8.56 10.77 -2.94
CA ALA A 97 9.35 9.54 -2.94
C ALA A 97 10.33 9.51 -4.14
N ARG A 98 9.89 9.94 -5.33
CA ARG A 98 10.75 10.03 -6.51
C ARG A 98 11.86 11.06 -6.31
N GLU A 99 11.55 12.25 -5.79
CA GLU A 99 12.52 13.32 -5.53
C GLU A 99 13.57 12.86 -4.51
N GLU A 100 13.16 12.31 -3.38
CA GLU A 100 14.06 11.77 -2.35
C GLU A 100 14.99 10.68 -2.91
N MET A 101 14.45 9.73 -3.67
CA MET A 101 15.25 8.68 -4.30
C MET A 101 16.22 9.23 -5.35
N MET A 102 15.81 10.23 -6.12
CA MET A 102 16.67 10.88 -7.11
C MET A 102 17.80 11.66 -6.44
N GLU A 103 17.53 12.37 -5.34
CA GLU A 103 18.58 13.01 -4.55
C GLU A 103 19.53 11.98 -3.92
N GLU A 104 19.01 10.84 -3.43
CA GLU A 104 19.82 9.76 -2.84
C GLU A 104 20.82 9.14 -3.84
N ILE A 105 20.50 9.14 -5.14
CA ILE A 105 21.43 8.72 -6.20
C ILE A 105 22.17 9.89 -6.85
N GLU A 106 22.16 11.08 -6.25
CA GLU A 106 22.80 12.29 -6.78
C GLU A 106 22.35 12.60 -8.22
N LYS A 107 21.09 12.27 -8.54
CA LYS A 107 20.45 12.42 -9.85
C LYS A 107 21.19 11.71 -10.99
N THR A 108 22.00 10.69 -10.68
CA THR A 108 22.74 9.91 -11.68
C THR A 108 22.42 8.42 -11.62
N CYS A 109 22.13 7.84 -12.79
CA CYS A 109 21.89 6.41 -12.92
C CYS A 109 23.11 5.54 -12.63
N SER A 110 24.32 6.12 -12.59
CA SER A 110 25.53 5.42 -12.14
C SER A 110 25.45 4.97 -10.68
N ASN A 111 24.66 5.68 -9.85
CA ASN A 111 24.47 5.40 -8.43
C ASN A 111 23.21 4.57 -8.13
N ILE A 112 22.55 4.00 -9.16
CA ILE A 112 21.29 3.24 -9.00
C ILE A 112 21.40 2.03 -8.07
N SER A 113 22.62 1.51 -7.85
CA SER A 113 22.91 0.43 -6.91
C SER A 113 22.46 0.75 -5.48
N ILE A 114 22.45 2.04 -5.08
CA ILE A 114 21.95 2.49 -3.78
C ILE A 114 20.46 2.16 -3.63
N LEU A 115 19.65 2.50 -4.64
CA LEU A 115 18.21 2.21 -4.61
C LEU A 115 17.95 0.71 -4.74
N LEU A 116 18.73 -0.01 -5.56
CA LEU A 116 18.60 -1.47 -5.67
C LEU A 116 18.79 -2.14 -4.31
N HIS A 117 19.82 -1.76 -3.56
CA HIS A 117 20.08 -2.30 -2.23
C HIS A 117 18.93 -2.01 -1.25
N LYS A 118 18.37 -0.79 -1.29
CA LYS A 118 17.36 -0.33 -0.34
C LYS A 118 15.94 -0.81 -0.65
N HIS A 119 15.57 -0.92 -1.93
CA HIS A 119 14.18 -1.09 -2.35
C HIS A 119 13.91 -2.39 -3.12
N ALA A 120 14.89 -3.01 -3.78
CA ALA A 120 14.62 -4.12 -4.69
C ALA A 120 13.91 -5.29 -4.00
N ASN A 121 14.38 -5.70 -2.82
CA ASN A 121 13.82 -6.85 -2.10
C ASN A 121 12.41 -6.57 -1.57
N SER A 122 12.20 -5.43 -0.91
CA SER A 122 10.89 -5.06 -0.37
C SER A 122 9.86 -4.84 -1.47
N CYS A 123 10.24 -4.18 -2.57
CA CYS A 123 9.34 -3.95 -3.69
C CYS A 123 9.03 -5.22 -4.49
N LYS A 124 9.99 -6.15 -4.63
CA LYS A 124 9.73 -7.48 -5.19
C LYS A 124 8.74 -8.26 -4.33
N ALA A 125 8.93 -8.24 -3.00
CA ALA A 125 8.01 -8.89 -2.07
C ALA A 125 6.62 -8.25 -2.11
N LEU A 126 6.53 -6.93 -2.19
CA LEU A 126 5.25 -6.21 -2.28
C LEU A 126 4.51 -6.48 -3.60
N LEU A 127 5.25 -6.54 -4.71
CA LEU A 127 4.67 -6.87 -6.01
C LEU A 127 4.05 -8.28 -6.00
N ALA A 128 4.74 -9.24 -5.37
CA ALA A 128 4.28 -10.62 -5.26
C ALA A 128 3.13 -10.78 -4.25
N ASN A 129 3.27 -10.23 -3.04
CA ASN A 129 2.43 -10.56 -1.88
C ASN A 129 1.48 -9.42 -1.45
N GLY A 130 1.42 -8.33 -2.21
CA GLY A 130 0.59 -7.16 -1.90
C GLY A 130 -0.90 -7.50 -1.70
N PRO A 131 -1.52 -8.31 -2.57
CA PRO A 131 -2.91 -8.75 -2.38
C PRO A 131 -3.14 -9.53 -1.08
N GLU A 132 -2.23 -10.44 -0.75
CA GLU A 132 -2.29 -11.28 0.45
C GLU A 132 -2.16 -10.42 1.72
N ARG A 133 -1.29 -9.40 1.69
CA ARG A 133 -1.16 -8.43 2.79
C ARG A 133 -2.42 -7.62 3.00
N LEU A 134 -3.08 -7.17 1.92
CA LEU A 134 -4.37 -6.49 2.02
C LEU A 134 -5.43 -7.40 2.63
N GLN A 135 -5.51 -8.66 2.17
CA GLN A 135 -6.45 -9.63 2.72
C GLN A 135 -6.18 -9.91 4.20
N ALA A 136 -4.92 -9.98 4.63
CA ALA A 136 -4.56 -10.17 6.03
C ALA A 136 -5.07 -9.03 6.92
N LEU A 137 -4.91 -7.77 6.48
CA LEU A 137 -5.44 -6.60 7.20
C LEU A 137 -6.96 -6.66 7.37
N ILE A 138 -7.66 -7.02 6.30
CA ILE A 138 -9.12 -7.20 6.26
C ILE A 138 -9.56 -8.30 7.24
N THR A 139 -8.92 -9.48 7.18
CA THR A 139 -9.22 -10.61 8.06
C THR A 139 -8.92 -10.32 9.53
N GLU A 140 -7.85 -9.56 9.82
CA GLU A 140 -7.54 -9.15 11.20
C GLU A 140 -8.62 -8.22 11.76
N ALA A 141 -9.06 -7.23 10.97
CA ALA A 141 -10.13 -6.33 11.37
C ALA A 141 -11.47 -7.07 11.62
N GLU A 142 -11.79 -8.09 10.81
CA GLU A 142 -12.95 -8.98 11.04
C GLU A 142 -12.88 -9.69 12.38
N LYS A 143 -11.73 -10.28 12.70
CA LYS A 143 -11.52 -11.00 13.96
C LYS A 143 -11.64 -10.07 15.15
N ASP A 144 -11.04 -8.89 15.07
CA ASP A 144 -11.14 -7.87 16.12
C ASP A 144 -12.60 -7.46 16.32
N ALA A 145 -13.35 -7.20 15.24
CA ALA A 145 -14.77 -6.84 15.30
C ALA A 145 -15.64 -7.96 15.91
N ALA A 146 -15.38 -9.22 15.56
CA ALA A 146 -16.08 -10.37 16.13
C ALA A 146 -15.80 -10.55 17.63
N ALA A 147 -14.55 -10.39 18.06
CA ALA A 147 -14.16 -10.49 19.47
C ALA A 147 -14.80 -9.38 20.33
N ALA A 148 -14.95 -8.17 19.79
CA ALA A 148 -15.61 -7.06 20.47
C ALA A 148 -17.10 -7.33 20.75
N LYS A 149 -17.80 -8.03 19.84
CA LYS A 149 -19.20 -8.43 20.04
C LYS A 149 -19.38 -9.50 21.13
N GLN A 150 -18.34 -10.29 21.42
CA GLN A 150 -18.39 -11.38 22.40
C GLN A 150 -18.08 -10.93 23.83
N LYS A 151 -17.51 -9.74 24.06
CA LYS A 151 -17.36 -9.20 25.42
C LYS A 151 -18.73 -8.74 25.93
N PRO A 152 -19.38 -9.48 26.86
CA PRO A 152 -20.64 -9.02 27.45
C PRO A 152 -20.35 -7.78 28.28
N SER A 153 -21.33 -6.87 28.38
CA SER A 153 -21.27 -5.70 29.26
C SER A 153 -21.17 -6.13 30.73
N GLN A 154 -19.98 -6.53 31.19
CA GLN A 154 -19.72 -6.75 32.60
C GLN A 154 -19.61 -5.38 33.26
N GLY A 155 -20.68 -4.95 33.94
CA GLY A 155 -20.59 -3.86 34.91
C GLY A 155 -21.76 -2.89 34.99
N LYS A 156 -23.02 -3.36 35.07
CA LYS A 156 -23.97 -2.65 35.93
C LYS A 156 -23.57 -2.93 37.38
N ARG A 157 -22.63 -2.15 37.92
CA ARG A 157 -22.40 -2.13 39.38
C ARG A 157 -23.68 -1.59 40.01
N LYS A 158 -24.35 -2.44 40.79
CA LYS A 158 -25.47 -2.06 41.65
C LYS A 158 -24.97 -0.95 42.60
N PRO A 159 -25.71 0.15 42.81
CA PRO A 159 -25.37 1.09 43.87
C PRO A 159 -25.44 0.35 45.22
N LEU A 160 -24.43 0.53 46.07
CA LEU A 160 -24.57 0.17 47.48
C LEU A 160 -25.53 1.16 48.12
N GLU A 161 -26.60 0.63 48.73
CA GLU A 161 -27.45 1.33 49.69
C GLU A 161 -26.74 1.52 51.03
#